data_AF-A0A3L6PDM5-F1
#
_entry.id   AF-A0A3L6PDM5-F1
#
_cell.length_a   1.000
_cell.length_b   1.000
_cell.length_c   1.000
_cell.angle_alpha   90.00
_cell.angle_beta   90.00
_cell.angle_gamma   90.00
#
_symmetry.space_group_name_H-M   'P 1'
#
loop_
_entity.id
_entity.type
_entity.pdbx_description
1 polymer ?
#
loop_
_entity_poly.entity_id
_entity_poly.type
_entity_poly.pdbx_seq_one_letter_code
_entity_poly.pdbx_strand_id
1 'polypeptide(L)'
;MRIRKLVMNDASTDAAVIPTAVFINFQAASRWLHTVPWGMFKLMKHIKEKYGNPPVIVTENGMDESNLPFSRLESVLQDDKRIQYHNDYMSNLLDAIRKEGCNVHGYFVWSLLDNWEWNSG
;
A
#
# COMPACT_ATOMS: atom_id res chain seq x y z
N MET A 1 14.10 -19.88 23.79
CA MET A 1 13.39 -19.34 22.61
C MET A 1 14.43 -18.78 21.64
N ARG A 2 14.60 -19.36 20.44
CA ARG A 2 15.67 -18.99 19.50
C ARG A 2 15.08 -18.04 18.45
N ILE A 3 15.31 -16.74 18.60
CA ILE A 3 14.88 -15.73 17.61
C ILE A 3 15.74 -15.94 16.37
N ARG A 4 15.16 -16.50 15.29
CA ARG A 4 15.81 -16.53 13.98
C ARG A 4 15.62 -15.15 13.35
N LYS A 5 16.71 -14.40 13.21
CA LYS A 5 16.71 -13.16 12.42
C LYS A 5 16.60 -13.58 10.94
N LEU A 6 15.39 -13.57 10.39
CA LEU A 6 15.21 -13.65 8.93
C LEU A 6 15.60 -12.28 8.37
N VAL A 7 16.78 -12.20 7.79
CA VAL A 7 17.14 -11.07 6.94
C VAL A 7 16.63 -11.42 5.54
N MET A 8 15.59 -10.71 5.10
CA MET A 8 15.14 -10.77 3.71
C MET A 8 16.22 -10.07 2.87
N ASN A 9 17.11 -10.86 2.24
CA ASN A 9 18.19 -10.37 1.38
C ASN A 9 17.69 -9.90 -0.01
N ASP A 10 16.39 -9.67 -0.15
CA ASP A 10 15.71 -9.35 -1.41
C ASP A 10 15.09 -7.95 -1.43
N ALA A 11 15.36 -7.08 -0.44
CA ALA A 11 14.77 -5.75 -0.39
C ALA A 11 14.98 -4.92 -1.68
N SER A 12 16.04 -5.22 -2.44
CA SER A 12 16.34 -4.63 -3.77
C SER A 12 15.82 -5.44 -4.97
N THR A 13 15.46 -6.71 -4.78
CA THR A 13 15.01 -7.64 -5.84
C THR A 13 13.49 -7.77 -5.89
N ASP A 14 12.82 -7.54 -4.77
CA ASP A 14 11.37 -7.60 -4.59
C ASP A 14 10.76 -6.19 -4.52
N ALA A 15 11.23 -5.28 -5.38
CA ALA A 15 10.29 -4.32 -5.98
C ALA A 15 9.28 -5.14 -6.80
N ALA A 16 8.39 -5.83 -6.10
CA ALA A 16 7.44 -6.76 -6.65
C ALA A 16 6.40 -5.95 -7.40
N VAL A 17 6.73 -5.61 -8.65
CA VAL A 17 5.72 -5.35 -9.66
C VAL A 17 4.93 -6.65 -9.74
N ILE A 18 3.77 -6.73 -9.09
CA ILE A 18 2.80 -7.80 -9.37
C ILE A 18 2.35 -7.52 -10.80
N PRO A 19 2.91 -8.22 -11.81
CA PRO A 19 2.59 -7.91 -13.18
C PRO A 19 1.15 -8.36 -13.40
N THR A 20 0.31 -7.45 -13.86
CA THR A 20 -1.07 -7.75 -14.21
C THR A 20 -1.29 -7.40 -15.66
N ALA A 21 -1.92 -8.32 -16.40
CA ALA A 21 -2.37 -8.07 -17.75
C ALA A 21 -3.63 -7.18 -17.80
N VAL A 22 -4.14 -6.77 -16.63
CA VAL A 22 -5.30 -5.89 -16.50
C VAL A 22 -4.85 -4.45 -16.59
N PHE A 23 -5.48 -3.67 -17.48
CA PHE A 23 -5.28 -2.24 -17.55
C PHE A 23 -5.75 -1.57 -16.24
N ILE A 24 -4.83 -0.88 -15.55
CA ILE A 24 -5.14 -0.18 -14.29
C ILE A 24 -5.46 1.27 -14.62
N ASN A 25 -6.74 1.64 -14.54
CA ASN A 25 -7.23 2.96 -14.94
C ASN A 25 -7.14 4.04 -13.86
N PHE A 26 -6.71 3.70 -12.64
CA PHE A 26 -6.72 4.60 -11.51
C PHE A 26 -5.29 5.02 -11.14
N GLN A 27 -4.71 5.88 -11.96
CA GLN A 27 -3.42 6.52 -11.68
C GLN A 27 -3.63 7.67 -10.69
N ALA A 28 -2.79 7.75 -9.66
CA ALA A 28 -2.76 8.87 -8.73
C ALA A 28 -1.99 10.07 -9.34
N ALA A 29 -1.72 11.12 -8.55
CA ALA A 29 -1.00 12.28 -9.07
C ALA A 29 0.44 11.94 -9.46
N SER A 30 1.09 11.07 -8.68
CA SER A 30 2.40 10.50 -8.99
C SER A 30 2.30 9.50 -10.13
N ARG A 31 3.13 9.69 -11.17
CA ARG A 31 3.13 8.84 -12.39
C ARG A 31 3.39 7.36 -12.15
N TRP A 32 4.10 7.04 -11.07
CA TRP A 32 4.42 5.66 -10.70
C TRP A 32 3.31 5.00 -9.87
N LEU A 33 2.41 5.77 -9.27
CA LEU A 33 1.43 5.27 -8.32
C LEU A 33 0.09 4.97 -9.02
N HIS A 34 -0.29 3.69 -8.99
CA HIS A 34 -1.57 3.22 -9.49
C HIS A 34 -2.34 2.51 -8.37
N THR A 35 -3.65 2.76 -8.28
CA THR A 35 -4.52 2.18 -7.26
C THR A 35 -4.90 0.74 -7.65
N VAL A 36 -4.34 -0.23 -6.94
CA VAL A 36 -4.53 -1.67 -7.16
C VAL A 36 -4.82 -2.39 -5.84
N PRO A 37 -6.02 -2.22 -5.23
CA PRO A 37 -6.29 -2.75 -3.89
C PRO A 37 -6.16 -4.27 -3.77
N TRP A 38 -6.58 -5.02 -4.80
CA TRP A 38 -6.40 -6.48 -4.86
C TRP A 38 -4.93 -6.90 -4.90
N GLY A 39 -4.02 -6.00 -5.29
CA GLY A 39 -2.58 -6.20 -5.24
C GLY A 39 -2.09 -6.41 -3.81
N MET A 40 -2.67 -5.71 -2.83
CA MET A 40 -2.35 -5.89 -1.40
C MET A 40 -2.63 -7.32 -0.94
N PHE A 41 -3.80 -7.88 -1.31
CA PHE A 41 -4.14 -9.27 -0.99
C PHE A 41 -3.11 -10.25 -1.58
N LYS A 42 -2.79 -10.09 -2.87
CA LYS A 42 -1.83 -10.95 -3.56
C LYS A 42 -0.41 -10.80 -2.99
N LEU A 43 0.00 -9.60 -2.62
CA LEU A 43 1.32 -9.35 -2.02
C LEU A 43 1.45 -10.07 -0.68
N MET A 44 0.46 -9.95 0.20
CA MET A 44 0.48 -10.63 1.49
C MET A 44 0.50 -12.16 1.33
N LYS A 45 -0.31 -12.69 0.40
CA LYS A 45 -0.30 -14.11 0.06
C LYS A 45 1.07 -14.56 -0.48
N HIS A 46 1.67 -13.76 -1.35
CA HIS A 46 3.01 -14.03 -1.88
C HIS A 46 4.06 -14.05 -0.77
N ILE A 47 4.06 -13.07 0.14
CA ILE A 47 4.98 -13.03 1.27
C ILE A 47 4.81 -14.26 2.15
N LYS A 48 3.56 -14.65 2.43
CA LYS A 48 3.24 -15.86 3.18
C LYS A 48 3.84 -17.10 2.52
N GLU A 49 3.57 -17.31 1.23
CA GLU A 49 3.95 -18.52 0.50
C GLU A 49 5.46 -18.60 0.25
N LYS A 50 6.09 -17.49 -0.15
CA LYS A 50 7.52 -17.43 -0.50
C LYS A 50 8.43 -17.40 0.73
N TYR A 51 8.03 -16.73 1.80
CA TYR A 51 8.88 -16.49 2.98
C TYR A 51 8.46 -17.25 4.24
N GLY A 52 7.47 -18.15 4.15
CA GLY A 52 7.07 -19.00 5.27
C GLY A 52 6.24 -18.28 6.34
N ASN A 53 5.35 -17.38 5.92
CA ASN A 53 4.41 -16.62 6.77
C ASN A 53 5.05 -15.87 7.95
N PRO A 54 6.12 -15.07 7.73
CA PRO A 54 6.71 -14.29 8.80
C PRO A 54 5.71 -13.23 9.32
N PRO A 55 5.88 -12.71 10.55
CA PRO A 55 5.16 -11.52 10.99
C PRO A 55 5.44 -10.35 10.05
N VAL A 56 4.38 -9.70 9.55
CA VAL A 56 4.45 -8.57 8.61
C VAL A 56 3.91 -7.31 9.26
N ILE A 57 4.60 -6.19 9.06
CA ILE A 57 4.10 -4.84 9.34
C ILE A 57 4.14 -4.07 8.03
N VAL A 58 3.00 -3.55 7.58
CA VAL A 58 2.94 -2.64 6.44
C VAL A 58 3.31 -1.25 6.96
N THR A 59 4.51 -0.79 6.65
CA THR A 59 5.06 0.45 7.21
C THR A 59 4.57 1.70 6.48
N GLU A 60 4.21 1.58 5.20
CA GLU A 60 3.75 2.69 4.39
C GLU A 60 2.72 2.21 3.35
N ASN A 61 1.58 2.89 3.30
CA ASN A 61 0.61 2.77 2.21
C ASN A 61 -0.28 4.01 2.14
N GLY A 62 -0.48 4.56 0.94
CA GLY A 62 -1.31 5.74 0.74
C GLY A 62 -1.31 6.21 -0.71
N MET A 63 -1.98 7.33 -0.96
CA MET A 63 -2.05 7.95 -2.28
C MET A 63 -2.02 9.47 -2.24
N ASP A 64 -1.47 10.04 -3.31
CA ASP A 64 -1.52 11.47 -3.60
C ASP A 64 -2.69 11.81 -4.52
N GLU A 65 -3.14 13.06 -4.46
CA GLU A 65 -4.20 13.58 -5.32
C GLU A 65 -3.77 14.92 -5.92
N SER A 66 -4.09 15.12 -7.21
CA SER A 66 -3.73 16.34 -7.92
C SER A 66 -4.65 17.48 -7.48
N ASN A 67 -4.09 18.52 -6.89
CA ASN A 67 -4.81 19.74 -6.56
C ASN A 67 -4.44 20.86 -7.53
N LEU A 68 -5.43 21.67 -7.91
CA LEU A 68 -5.16 22.91 -8.64
C LEU A 68 -4.54 23.95 -7.70
N PRO A 69 -3.65 24.83 -8.20
CA PRO A 69 -3.21 25.98 -7.45
C PRO A 69 -4.42 26.81 -7.01
N PHE A 70 -4.42 27.25 -5.75
CA PHE A 70 -5.49 28.09 -5.18
C PHE A 70 -6.87 27.41 -5.07
N SER A 71 -6.93 26.07 -5.00
CA SER A 71 -8.15 25.35 -4.61
C SER A 71 -8.70 25.83 -3.26
N ARG A 72 -10.02 25.83 -3.13
CA ARG A 72 -10.68 26.19 -1.86
C ARG A 72 -10.43 25.11 -0.82
N LEU A 73 -10.19 25.49 0.43
CA LEU A 73 -9.94 24.53 1.51
C LEU A 73 -11.06 23.50 1.63
N GLU A 74 -12.32 23.94 1.51
CA GLU A 74 -13.48 23.05 1.60
C GLU A 74 -13.45 21.98 0.51
N SER A 75 -12.94 22.29 -0.70
CA SER A 75 -12.81 21.32 -1.78
C SER A 75 -11.66 20.34 -1.57
N VAL A 76 -10.54 20.78 -0.99
CA VAL A 76 -9.36 19.93 -0.74
C VAL A 76 -9.62 18.97 0.42
N LEU A 77 -10.45 19.37 1.39
CA LEU A 77 -10.89 18.51 2.50
C LEU A 77 -11.90 17.43 2.09
N GLN A 78 -12.44 17.46 0.86
CA GLN A 78 -13.31 16.41 0.34
C GLN A 78 -12.46 15.36 -0.39
N ASP A 79 -11.75 14.53 0.38
CA ASP A 79 -10.77 13.56 -0.13
C ASP A 79 -11.36 12.14 -0.31
N ASP A 80 -12.58 12.06 -0.88
CA ASP A 80 -13.32 10.80 -1.09
C ASP A 80 -12.50 9.72 -1.80
N LYS A 81 -11.60 10.11 -2.72
CA LYS A 81 -10.72 9.16 -3.41
C LYS A 81 -9.70 8.52 -2.46
N ARG A 82 -9.11 9.31 -1.56
CA ARG A 82 -8.16 8.81 -0.54
C ARG A 82 -8.89 7.95 0.48
N ILE A 83 -10.09 8.34 0.89
CA ILE A 83 -10.97 7.54 1.76
C ILE A 83 -11.26 6.18 1.11
N GLN A 84 -11.68 6.18 -0.17
CA GLN A 84 -11.97 4.96 -0.92
C GLN A 84 -10.71 4.08 -1.08
N TYR A 85 -9.56 4.68 -1.38
CA TYR A 85 -8.28 3.97 -1.46
C TYR A 85 -7.99 3.19 -0.18
N HIS A 86 -8.04 3.84 0.98
CA HIS A 86 -7.75 3.15 2.24
C HIS A 86 -8.80 2.08 2.55
N ASN A 87 -10.08 2.36 2.32
CA ASN A 87 -11.14 1.36 2.51
C ASN A 87 -10.89 0.10 1.66
N ASP A 88 -10.55 0.25 0.38
CA ASP A 88 -10.33 -0.89 -0.50
C ASP A 88 -9.07 -1.68 -0.14
N TYR A 89 -7.96 -0.99 0.14
CA TYR A 89 -6.70 -1.64 0.51
C TYR A 89 -6.81 -2.35 1.85
N MET A 90 -7.43 -1.73 2.86
CA MET A 90 -7.65 -2.37 4.17
C MET A 90 -8.63 -3.53 4.07
N SER A 91 -9.65 -3.46 3.21
CA SER A 91 -10.56 -4.60 2.98
C SER A 91 -9.84 -5.79 2.37
N ASN A 92 -8.95 -5.56 1.39
CA ASN A 92 -8.13 -6.61 0.79
C ASN A 92 -7.08 -7.17 1.77
N LEU A 93 -6.50 -6.31 2.62
CA LEU A 93 -5.59 -6.74 3.67
C LEU A 93 -6.31 -7.61 4.71
N LEU A 94 -7.52 -7.21 5.11
CA LEU A 94 -8.37 -7.99 6.02
C LEU A 94 -8.70 -9.35 5.42
N ASP A 95 -9.04 -9.41 4.14
CA ASP A 95 -9.25 -10.67 3.43
C ASP A 95 -8.01 -11.56 3.43
N ALA A 96 -6.81 -11.00 3.21
CA ALA A 96 -5.56 -11.76 3.27
C ALA A 96 -5.31 -12.34 4.67
N ILE A 97 -5.67 -11.61 5.72
CA ILE A 97 -5.55 -12.07 7.11
C ILE A 97 -6.60 -13.15 7.39
N ARG A 98 -7.88 -12.90 7.08
CA ARG A 98 -9.01 -13.75 7.50
C ARG A 98 -9.21 -14.98 6.63
N LYS A 99 -9.05 -14.86 5.32
CA LYS A 99 -9.30 -15.93 4.35
C LYS A 99 -8.03 -16.74 4.06
N GLU A 100 -6.88 -16.09 4.03
CA GLU A 100 -5.60 -16.73 3.69
C GLU A 100 -4.67 -16.91 4.89
N GLY A 101 -4.98 -16.39 6.09
CA GLY A 101 -4.14 -16.57 7.27
C GLY A 101 -2.76 -15.90 7.17
N CYS A 102 -2.65 -14.80 6.43
CA CYS A 102 -1.42 -14.01 6.36
C CYS A 102 -1.13 -13.36 7.72
N ASN A 103 0.11 -13.47 8.18
CA ASN A 103 0.53 -13.06 9.53
C ASN A 103 0.84 -11.55 9.63
N VAL A 104 -0.17 -10.70 9.44
CA VAL A 104 -0.03 -9.24 9.48
C VAL A 104 -0.32 -8.68 10.87
N HIS A 105 0.57 -7.85 11.39
CA HIS A 105 0.57 -7.33 12.78
C HIS A 105 0.36 -5.82 12.86
N GLY A 106 0.52 -5.09 11.75
CA GLY A 106 0.35 -3.65 11.73
C GLY A 106 0.24 -3.09 10.32
N TYR A 107 -0.39 -1.92 10.23
CA TYR A 107 -0.56 -1.14 9.00
C TYR A 107 -0.46 0.33 9.34
N PHE A 108 0.42 1.05 8.66
CA PHE A 108 0.66 2.46 8.84
C PHE A 108 0.38 3.21 7.53
N VAL A 109 -0.47 4.22 7.63
CA VAL A 109 -0.81 5.09 6.50
C VAL A 109 0.35 6.02 6.23
N TRP A 110 0.78 6.09 4.96
CA TRP A 110 1.60 7.19 4.47
C TRP A 110 0.66 8.24 3.86
N SER A 111 0.40 9.36 4.53
CA SER A 111 1.03 9.81 5.77
C SER A 111 0.01 10.50 6.68
N LEU A 112 0.44 10.81 7.91
CA LEU A 112 -0.42 11.48 8.89
C LEU A 112 -0.83 12.89 8.45
N LEU A 113 0.06 13.58 7.73
CA LEU A 113 -0.10 14.95 7.26
C LEU A 113 0.52 15.07 5.88
N ASP A 114 -0.03 15.96 5.05
CA ASP A 114 0.69 16.46 3.88
C ASP A 114 2.10 16.90 4.31
N ASN A 115 3.10 16.45 3.58
CA ASN A 115 4.49 16.62 3.93
C ASN A 115 5.32 16.93 2.69
N TRP A 116 6.63 17.07 2.88
CA TRP A 116 7.56 17.31 1.79
C TRP A 116 7.92 16.01 1.08
N GLU A 117 7.26 15.74 -0.05
CA GLU A 117 7.35 14.45 -0.77
C GLU A 117 8.61 14.37 -1.64
N TRP A 118 9.78 14.34 -0.99
CA TRP A 118 11.08 14.19 -1.64
C TRP A 118 11.29 15.22 -2.77
N ASN A 119 11.67 14.76 -3.97
CA ASN A 119 11.87 15.64 -5.12
C ASN A 119 10.57 16.31 -5.63
N SER A 120 9.41 15.93 -5.12
CA SER A 120 8.09 16.51 -5.42
C SER A 120 7.64 17.53 -4.38
N GLY A 121 8.09 17.37 -3.13
CA GLY A 121 8.04 18.38 -2.07
C GLY A 121 6.72 18.61 -1.37
#